data_AF-A0A1H4MB51-F1
#
_entry.id   AF-A0A1H4MB51-F1
#
_cell.length_a   1.000
_cell.length_b   1.000
_cell.length_c   1.000
_cell.angle_alpha   90.00
_cell.angle_beta   90.00
_cell.angle_gamma   90.00
#
_symmetry.space_group_name_H-M   'P 1'
#
loop_
_entity.id
_entity.type
_entity.pdbx_description
1 polymer ?
#
loop_
_entity_poly.entity_id
_entity_poly.type
_entity_poly.pdbx_seq_one_letter_code
_entity_poly.pdbx_strand_id
1 'polypeptide(L)'
;MLLAELKLALAPWYWFSMLIVWTIFGASVWFAAMDMRTLAQRGFVKPFHWAWIFLATPVYIIGRHVVIRQRGGQGAGPLIAMIATEIVLLFLNLLLSAFLMTRLVAELDPFVSSI
;
A
#
# COMPACT_ATOMS: atom_id res chain seq x y z
N MET A 1 14.95 11.70 -25.36
CA MET A 1 14.38 11.71 -24.00
C MET A 1 12.85 11.62 -24.04
N LEU A 2 12.11 12.61 -24.52
CA LEU A 2 10.62 12.62 -24.56
C LEU A 2 9.97 11.37 -25.21
N LEU A 3 10.53 10.85 -26.30
CA LEU A 3 10.01 9.66 -26.98
C LEU A 3 10.11 8.38 -26.13
N ALA A 4 11.09 8.27 -25.24
CA ALA A 4 11.25 7.12 -24.36
C ALA A 4 10.20 7.13 -23.24
N GLU A 5 9.98 8.30 -22.64
CA GLU A 5 8.92 8.53 -21.64
C GLU A 5 7.53 8.19 -22.21
N LEU A 6 7.23 8.64 -23.43
CA LEU A 6 5.96 8.34 -24.11
C LEU A 6 5.80 6.85 -24.41
N LYS A 7 6.88 6.15 -24.79
CA LYS A 7 6.85 4.70 -25.01
C LYS A 7 6.53 3.94 -23.73
N LEU A 8 7.09 4.35 -22.59
CA LEU A 8 6.78 3.76 -21.29
C LEU A 8 5.34 4.04 -20.88
N ALA A 9 4.89 5.30 -21.01
CA ALA A 9 3.53 5.69 -20.66
C ALA A 9 2.47 5.00 -21.52
N LEU A 10 2.76 4.72 -22.79
CA LEU A 10 1.87 3.99 -23.71
C LEU A 10 2.07 2.47 -23.64
N ALA A 11 3.04 1.97 -22.87
CA ALA A 11 3.31 0.55 -22.79
C ALA A 11 2.11 -0.17 -22.13
N PRO A 12 1.60 -1.27 -22.71
CA PRO A 12 0.46 -1.99 -22.14
C PRO A 12 0.65 -2.43 -20.69
N TRP A 13 1.88 -2.80 -20.31
CA TRP A 13 2.21 -3.22 -18.95
C TRP A 13 2.02 -2.09 -17.94
N TYR A 14 2.31 -0.85 -18.33
CA TYR A 14 2.15 0.32 -17.45
C TYR A 14 0.69 0.49 -17.07
N TRP A 15 -0.21 0.51 -18.06
CA TRP A 15 -1.65 0.59 -17.83
C TRP A 15 -2.20 -0.59 -17.04
N PHE A 16 -1.70 -1.80 -17.31
CA PHE A 16 -2.10 -2.98 -16.55
C PHE A 16 -1.72 -2.86 -15.07
N SER A 17 -0.49 -2.42 -14.77
CA SER A 17 -0.05 -2.17 -13.39
C SER A 17 -0.85 -1.06 -12.71
N MET A 18 -1.17 0.03 -13.42
CA MET A 18 -2.06 1.08 -12.92
C MET A 18 -3.44 0.54 -12.58
N LEU A 19 -4.03 -0.27 -13.47
CA LEU A 19 -5.34 -0.88 -13.23
C LEU A 19 -5.34 -1.73 -11.96
N ILE A 20 -4.29 -2.51 -11.72
CA ILE A 20 -4.15 -3.32 -10.50
C ILE A 20 -4.11 -2.42 -9.26
N VAL A 21 -3.28 -1.37 -9.27
CA VAL A 21 -3.15 -0.45 -8.13
C VAL A 21 -4.48 0.22 -7.82
N TRP A 22 -5.16 0.77 -8.84
CA TRP A 22 -6.47 1.40 -8.67
C TRP A 22 -7.55 0.44 -8.19
N THR A 23 -7.52 -0.81 -8.66
CA THR A 23 -8.46 -1.85 -8.22
C THR A 23 -8.24 -2.21 -6.76
N ILE A 24 -6.99 -2.43 -6.34
CA ILE A 24 -6.64 -2.71 -4.94
C ILE A 24 -7.04 -1.54 -4.04
N PHE A 25 -6.76 -0.31 -4.47
CA PHE A 25 -7.13 0.89 -3.73
C PHE A 25 -8.65 1.02 -3.59
N GLY A 26 -9.40 0.89 -4.69
CA GLY A 26 -10.86 0.91 -4.66
C GLY A 26 -11.47 -0.19 -3.79
N ALA A 27 -10.92 -1.40 -3.86
CA ALA A 27 -11.34 -2.50 -2.99
C ALA A 27 -11.06 -2.21 -1.51
N SER A 28 -9.92 -1.59 -1.19
CA SER A 28 -9.58 -1.18 0.18
C SER A 28 -10.56 -0.16 0.74
N VAL A 29 -10.93 0.84 -0.07
CA VAL A 29 -11.96 1.83 0.26
C VAL A 29 -13.31 1.15 0.51
N TRP A 30 -13.71 0.24 -0.38
CA TRP A 30 -14.94 -0.52 -0.24
C TRP A 30 -14.97 -1.35 1.05
N PHE A 31 -13.88 -2.05 1.37
CA PHE A 31 -13.76 -2.82 2.62
C PHE A 31 -13.78 -1.92 3.85
N ALA A 32 -13.17 -0.74 3.82
CA ALA A 32 -13.25 0.22 4.93
C ALA A 32 -14.70 0.68 5.17
N ALA A 33 -15.45 0.94 4.10
CA ALA A 33 -16.86 1.29 4.21
C ALA A 33 -17.69 0.14 4.82
N MET A 34 -17.42 -1.11 4.41
CA MET A 34 -18.09 -2.30 4.99
C MET A 34 -17.70 -2.53 6.46
N ASP A 35 -16.44 -2.37 6.82
CA ASP A 35 -15.94 -2.51 8.19
C ASP A 35 -16.60 -1.47 9.11
N MET A 36 -16.67 -0.20 8.69
CA MET A 36 -17.36 0.86 9.44
C MET A 36 -18.84 0.51 9.67
N ARG A 37 -19.56 0.01 8.65
CA ARG A 37 -20.96 -0.43 8.78
C ARG A 37 -21.10 -1.60 9.74
N THR A 38 -20.19 -2.57 9.67
CA THR A 38 -20.16 -3.73 10.57
C THR A 38 -19.92 -3.31 12.02
N LEU A 39 -19.03 -2.34 12.27
CA LEU A 39 -18.82 -1.79 13.61
C LEU A 39 -20.07 -1.07 14.13
N ALA A 40 -20.75 -0.28 13.28
CA ALA A 40 -22.00 0.36 13.66
C ALA A 40 -23.08 -0.67 14.05
N GLN A 41 -23.23 -1.75 13.28
CA GLN A 41 -24.16 -2.85 13.57
C GLN A 41 -23.84 -3.58 14.88
N ARG A 42 -22.56 -3.63 15.27
CA ARG A 42 -22.10 -4.21 16.54
C ARG A 42 -22.28 -3.27 17.75
N GLY A 43 -22.92 -2.11 17.57
CA GLY A 43 -23.21 -1.16 18.66
C GLY A 43 -22.12 -0.12 18.92
N PHE A 44 -21.09 -0.03 18.08
CA PHE A 44 -20.11 1.06 18.18
C PHE A 44 -20.76 2.39 17.71
N VAL A 45 -21.26 3.20 18.65
CA VAL A 45 -21.80 4.55 18.42
C VAL A 45 -20.77 5.46 17.70
N LYS A 46 -21.00 6.01 16.51
CA LYS A 46 -20.00 6.86 15.80
C LYS A 46 -18.64 6.14 15.57
N PRO A 47 -18.59 5.09 14.74
CA PRO A 47 -17.32 4.47 14.34
C PRO A 47 -16.46 5.47 13.55
N PHE A 48 -15.15 5.21 13.47
CA PHE A 48 -14.23 6.06 12.70
C PHE A 48 -14.62 6.09 11.22
N HIS A 49 -14.55 7.28 10.60
CA HIS A 49 -15.09 7.46 9.26
C HIS A 49 -14.21 6.76 8.20
N TRP A 50 -14.82 5.97 7.31
CA TRP A 50 -14.08 5.22 6.29
C TRP A 50 -13.28 6.12 5.33
N ALA A 51 -13.72 7.35 5.10
CA ALA A 51 -13.08 8.28 4.17
C ALA A 51 -11.63 8.65 4.55
N TRP A 52 -11.23 8.43 5.80
CA TRP A 52 -9.85 8.64 6.24
C TRP A 52 -8.84 7.72 5.52
N ILE A 53 -9.31 6.64 4.87
CA ILE A 53 -8.46 5.79 4.04
C ILE A 53 -7.90 6.52 2.81
N PHE A 54 -8.57 7.58 2.32
CA PHE A 54 -8.09 8.36 1.17
C PHE A 54 -6.82 9.16 1.49
N LEU A 55 -6.61 9.52 2.76
CA LEU A 55 -5.35 10.14 3.18
C LEU A 55 -4.23 9.11 3.23
N ALA A 56 -4.46 8.02 3.97
CA ALA A 56 -3.59 6.85 3.96
C ALA A 56 -4.28 5.66 4.63
N THR A 57 -4.02 4.46 4.13
CA THR A 57 -4.50 3.20 4.74
C THR A 57 -4.19 3.10 6.24
N PRO A 58 -2.98 3.45 6.73
CA PRO A 58 -2.68 3.40 8.15
C PRO A 58 -3.53 4.33 9.02
N VAL A 59 -3.91 5.51 8.51
CA VAL A 59 -4.73 6.48 9.27
C VAL A 59 -6.08 5.87 9.63
N TYR A 60 -6.73 5.18 8.68
CA TYR A 60 -7.97 4.47 8.94
C TYR A 60 -7.79 3.33 9.96
N ILE A 61 -6.77 2.49 9.76
CA ILE A 61 -6.56 1.28 10.58
C ILE A 61 -6.19 1.65 12.03
N ILE A 62 -5.39 2.68 12.23
CA ILE A 62 -5.04 3.20 13.56
C ILE A 62 -6.27 3.85 14.20
N GLY A 63 -6.98 4.72 13.47
CA GLY A 63 -8.16 5.41 13.97
C GLY A 63 -9.26 4.45 14.45
N ARG A 64 -9.60 3.43 13.65
CA ARG A 64 -10.57 2.39 14.07
C ARG A 64 -10.10 1.62 15.30
N HIS A 65 -8.80 1.33 15.41
CA HIS A 65 -8.26 0.57 16.54
C HIS A 65 -8.38 1.37 17.84
N VAL A 66 -8.07 2.67 17.80
CA VAL A 66 -8.26 3.58 18.95
C VAL A 66 -9.73 3.62 19.38
N VAL A 67 -10.67 3.77 18.44
CA VAL A 67 -12.12 3.79 18.74
C VAL A 67 -12.60 2.47 19.37
N ILE A 68 -12.13 1.33 18.86
CA ILE A 68 -12.48 0.01 19.42
C ILE A 68 -11.94 -0.13 20.84
N ARG A 69 -10.67 0.20 21.06
CA ARG A 69 -9.99 0.05 22.35
C ARG A 69 -10.54 1.00 23.41
N GLN A 70 -10.92 2.22 23.03
CA GLN A 70 -11.54 3.20 23.93
C GLN A 70 -12.89 2.71 24.50
N ARG A 71 -13.54 1.76 23.83
CA ARG A 71 -14.88 1.27 24.21
C ARG A 71 -14.87 -0.14 24.81
N GLY A 72 -13.71 -0.58 25.28
CA GLY A 72 -13.54 -1.92 25.84
C GLY A 72 -13.59 -3.04 24.81
N GLY A 73 -13.63 -2.70 23.51
CA GLY A 73 -13.51 -3.68 22.44
C GLY A 73 -12.10 -4.24 22.37
N GLN A 74 -12.01 -5.54 22.07
CA GLN A 74 -10.74 -6.24 21.90
C GLN A 74 -10.53 -6.59 20.42
N GLY A 75 -9.27 -6.67 20.00
CA GLY A 75 -8.89 -7.05 18.65
C GLY A 75 -7.94 -6.06 17.99
N ALA A 76 -6.69 -6.48 17.86
CA ALA A 76 -5.66 -5.79 17.08
C ALA A 76 -5.47 -6.42 15.69
N GLY A 77 -6.34 -7.35 15.26
CA GLY A 77 -6.16 -8.12 14.02
C GLY A 77 -5.80 -7.26 12.80
N PRO A 78 -6.63 -6.28 12.41
CA PRO A 78 -6.31 -5.40 11.28
C PRO A 78 -5.04 -4.54 11.48
N LEU A 79 -4.73 -4.15 12.73
CA LEU A 79 -3.53 -3.39 13.05
C LEU A 79 -2.26 -4.25 12.90
N ILE A 80 -2.29 -5.47 13.45
CA ILE A 80 -1.18 -6.43 13.35
C ILE A 80 -0.97 -6.82 11.89
N ALA A 81 -2.05 -7.11 11.16
CA ALA A 81 -1.99 -7.43 9.74
C ALA A 81 -1.34 -6.30 8.94
N MET A 82 -1.76 -5.05 9.17
CA MET A 82 -1.13 -3.88 8.55
C MET A 82 0.36 -3.79 8.87
N ILE A 83 0.76 -3.87 10.15
CA ILE A 83 2.17 -3.79 10.54
C ILE A 83 2.98 -4.91 9.87
N ALA A 84 2.48 -6.14 9.88
CA ALA A 84 3.15 -7.27 9.23
C ALA A 84 3.30 -7.05 7.72
N THR A 85 2.25 -6.58 7.05
CA THR A 85 2.28 -6.26 5.61
C THR A 85 3.29 -5.15 5.31
N GLU A 86 3.30 -4.05 6.07
CA GLU A 86 4.25 -2.95 5.89
C GLU A 86 5.70 -3.40 6.08
N ILE A 87 5.97 -4.21 7.11
CA ILE A 87 7.30 -4.77 7.35
C ILE A 87 7.72 -5.65 6.16
N VAL A 88 6.86 -6.57 5.72
CA VAL A 88 7.17 -7.46 4.59
C VAL A 88 7.43 -6.66 3.32
N LEU A 89 6.57 -5.68 3.00
CA LEU A 89 6.74 -4.83 1.83
C LEU A 89 8.02 -3.99 1.91
N LEU A 90 8.35 -3.45 3.08
CA LEU A 90 9.59 -2.71 3.28
C LEU A 90 10.80 -3.59 2.95
N PHE A 91 10.88 -4.80 3.53
CA PHE A 91 12.00 -5.71 3.26
C PHE A 91 12.05 -6.14 1.80
N LEU A 92 10.92 -6.50 1.19
CA LEU A 92 10.88 -6.88 -0.22
C LEU A 92 11.38 -5.75 -1.14
N ASN A 93 10.95 -4.51 -0.90
CA ASN A 93 11.39 -3.36 -1.68
C ASN A 93 12.90 -3.09 -1.50
N LEU A 94 13.41 -3.19 -0.27
CA LEU A 94 14.84 -3.01 0.00
C LEU A 94 15.69 -4.09 -0.71
N LEU A 95 15.28 -5.35 -0.60
CA LEU A 95 15.98 -6.47 -1.24
C LEU A 95 15.95 -6.37 -2.76
N LEU A 96 14.78 -6.07 -3.33
CA LEU A 96 14.63 -5.90 -4.77
C LEU A 96 15.46 -4.71 -5.26
N SER A 97 15.42 -3.57 -4.57
CA SER A 97 16.20 -2.39 -4.93
C SER A 97 17.70 -2.68 -4.88
N ALA A 98 18.18 -3.35 -3.82
CA ALA A 98 19.59 -3.74 -3.71
C ALA A 98 19.99 -4.69 -4.85
N PHE A 99 19.16 -5.69 -5.14
CA PHE A 99 19.38 -6.61 -6.25
C PHE A 99 19.43 -5.89 -7.61
N LEU A 100 18.50 -4.98 -7.88
CA LEU A 100 18.49 -4.21 -9.13
C LEU A 100 19.73 -3.32 -9.24
N MET A 101 20.16 -2.68 -8.16
CA MET A 101 21.36 -1.85 -8.16
C MET A 101 22.64 -2.65 -8.44
N THR A 102 22.78 -3.86 -7.88
CA THR A 102 23.95 -4.70 -8.20
C THR A 102 23.97 -5.15 -9.65
N ARG A 103 22.79 -5.43 -10.24
CA ARG A 103 22.66 -5.73 -11.68
C ARG A 103 23.04 -4.54 -12.55
N LEU A 104 22.55 -3.36 -12.21
CA LEU A 104 22.86 -2.13 -12.94
C LEU A 104 24.37 -1.82 -12.91
N VAL A 105 25.01 -1.91 -11.74
CA VAL A 105 26.46 -1.66 -11.63
C VAL A 105 27.26 -2.67 -12.45
N ALA A 106 26.93 -3.97 -12.35
CA ALA A 106 27.63 -5.01 -13.09
C ALA A 106 27.52 -4.84 -14.62
N GLU A 107 26.39 -4.32 -15.11
CA GLU A 107 26.18 -4.06 -16.53
C GLU A 107 26.94 -2.82 -17.03
N LEU A 108 27.21 -1.85 -16.14
CA LEU A 108 27.91 -0.60 -16.46
C LEU A 108 29.44 -0.71 -16.31
N ASP A 109 29.94 -1.65 -15.51
CA ASP A 109 31.37 -1.84 -15.23
C ASP A 109 32.28 -1.93 -16.47
N PRO A 110 31.90 -2.64 -17.57
CA PRO A 110 32.70 -2.69 -18.80
C PRO A 110 32.84 -1.32 -19.49
N PHE A 111 31.86 -0.44 -19.35
CA PHE A 111 31.89 0.91 -19.93
C PHE A 111 32.68 1.89 -19.07
N VAL A 112 32.65 1.73 -17.76
CA VAL A 112 33.40 2.59 -16.82
C VAL A 112 34.89 2.27 -16.86
N SER A 113 35.26 1.00 -17.01
CA SER A 113 36.66 0.54 -17.07
C SER A 113 37.36 0.81 -18.41
N SER A 114 36.64 1.27 -19.44
CA SER A 114 37.17 1.59 -20.77
C SER A 114 37.41 3.09 -21.02
N ILE A 115 37.17 3.93 -20.01
CA ILE A 115 37.47 5.38 -19.98
C ILE A 115 38.70 5.61 -19.11
#